data_AF-A0AAP2BTM3-F1
#
_entry.id   AF-A0AAP2BTM3-F1
#
_cell.length_a   1.000
_cell.length_b   1.000
_cell.length_c   1.000
_cell.angle_alpha   90.00
_cell.angle_beta   90.00
_cell.angle_gamma   90.00
#
_symmetry.space_group_name_H-M   'P 1'
#
loop_
_entity.id
_entity.type
_entity.pdbx_description
1 polymer ?
#
loop_
_entity_poly.entity_id
_entity_poly.type
_entity_poly.pdbx_seq_one_letter_code
_entity_poly.pdbx_strand_id
1 'polypeptide(L)'
;MTEELTLNVDGKVWGGWTDMAINRSLESVAGEFDLTVTAQWSSAAPRSIKPGQSCTVSIGSDRVMTGYIDDFIPSYDSENVSLRVMGRDKTGDLVDSSVVDKSGQWKGLKLEQLAATICKPYGIEVVNETDTGDAF
;
A
#
# COMPACT_ATOMS: atom_id res chain seq x y z
N MET A 1 11.23 15.64 -19.54
CA MET A 1 9.96 16.00 -18.89
C MET A 1 10.02 15.47 -17.48
N THR A 2 9.55 16.23 -16.50
CA THR A 2 9.48 15.77 -15.09
C THR A 2 8.19 14.99 -14.92
N GLU A 3 8.26 13.78 -14.38
CA GLU A 3 7.09 12.97 -14.07
C GLU A 3 6.57 13.29 -12.67
N GLU A 4 5.26 13.37 -12.51
CA GLU A 4 4.61 13.70 -11.24
C GLU A 4 4.26 12.42 -10.46
N LEU A 5 4.46 12.44 -9.14
CA LEU A 5 3.94 11.42 -8.24
C LEU A 5 2.48 11.72 -7.91
N THR A 6 1.61 10.74 -8.14
CA THR A 6 0.18 10.84 -7.82
C THR A 6 -0.27 9.70 -6.92
N LEU A 7 -1.14 10.03 -5.97
CA LEU A 7 -1.87 9.09 -5.13
C LEU A 7 -3.33 9.06 -5.61
N ASN A 8 -3.83 7.91 -6.02
CA ASN A 8 -5.24 7.72 -6.35
C ASN A 8 -5.94 7.00 -5.21
N VAL A 9 -6.98 7.63 -4.64
CA VAL A 9 -7.84 7.07 -3.59
C VAL A 9 -9.29 7.28 -4.01
N ASP A 10 -10.09 6.20 -4.03
CA ASP A 10 -11.52 6.25 -4.38
C ASP A 10 -11.80 6.97 -5.73
N GLY A 11 -10.95 6.71 -6.73
CA GLY A 11 -11.04 7.30 -8.06
C GLY A 11 -10.63 8.78 -8.15
N LYS A 12 -10.20 9.39 -7.04
CA LYS A 12 -9.69 10.76 -7.00
C LYS A 12 -8.17 10.76 -7.00
N VAL A 13 -7.59 11.56 -7.88
CA VAL A 13 -6.14 11.70 -8.04
C VAL A 13 -5.65 12.90 -7.24
N TRP A 14 -4.65 12.67 -6.40
CA TRP A 14 -4.00 13.65 -5.54
C TRP A 14 -2.53 13.79 -5.96
N GLY A 15 -2.08 15.02 -6.15
CA GLY A 15 -0.71 15.36 -6.55
C GLY A 15 -0.22 16.60 -5.80
N GLY A 16 0.85 17.23 -6.31
CA GLY A 16 1.42 18.44 -5.70
C GLY A 16 2.11 18.21 -4.35
N TRP A 17 2.64 17.01 -4.12
CA TRP A 17 3.36 16.66 -2.90
C TRP A 17 4.65 17.47 -2.74
N THR A 18 4.91 17.93 -1.53
CA THR A 18 6.11 18.70 -1.18
C THR A 18 7.23 17.80 -0.64
N ASP A 19 6.86 16.66 -0.04
CA ASP A 19 7.78 15.61 0.41
C ASP A 19 7.21 14.24 0.05
N MET A 20 8.06 13.33 -0.42
CA MET A 20 7.67 12.04 -0.99
C MET A 20 8.73 10.99 -0.68
N ALA A 21 8.32 9.91 -0.02
CA ALA A 21 9.12 8.69 0.14
C ALA A 21 8.33 7.47 -0.30
N ILE A 22 8.99 6.57 -1.05
CA ILE A 22 8.48 5.25 -1.42
C ILE A 22 9.60 4.25 -1.16
N ASN A 23 9.34 3.24 -0.34
CA ASN A 23 10.30 2.21 0.01
C ASN A 23 9.82 0.84 -0.46
N ARG A 24 10.68 0.13 -1.17
CA ARG A 24 10.51 -1.28 -1.56
C ARG A 24 11.78 -2.04 -1.23
N SER A 25 11.64 -3.18 -0.56
CA SER A 25 12.77 -3.99 -0.11
C SER A 25 12.52 -5.46 -0.39
N LEU A 26 13.58 -6.24 -0.60
CA LEU A 26 13.49 -7.71 -0.61
C LEU A 26 13.41 -8.28 0.83
N GLU A 27 13.80 -7.49 1.83
CA GLU A 27 13.77 -7.88 3.24
C GLU A 27 12.42 -7.56 3.92
N SER A 28 11.54 -6.81 3.25
CA SER A 28 10.17 -6.53 3.70
C SER A 28 9.18 -6.94 2.64
N VAL A 29 8.23 -7.82 2.98
CA VAL A 29 7.17 -8.25 2.05
C VAL A 29 6.21 -7.12 1.69
N ALA A 30 6.11 -6.11 2.55
CA ALA A 30 5.26 -4.94 2.32
C ALA A 30 6.12 -3.70 2.05
N GLY A 31 5.90 -3.07 0.90
CA GLY A 31 6.44 -1.75 0.60
C GLY A 31 5.63 -0.64 1.26
N GLU A 32 6.25 0.51 1.48
CA GLU A 32 5.66 1.65 2.19
C GLU A 32 5.72 2.93 1.35
N PHE A 33 4.75 3.83 1.56
CA PHE A 33 4.80 5.20 1.07
C PHE A 33 4.50 6.20 2.20
N ASP A 34 5.08 7.38 2.07
CA ASP A 34 4.87 8.52 2.95
C ASP A 34 4.91 9.81 2.13
N LEU A 35 3.76 10.50 2.07
CA LEU A 35 3.53 11.63 1.20
C LEU A 35 3.03 12.81 2.03
N THR A 36 3.70 13.96 1.90
CA THR A 36 3.31 15.18 2.61
C THR A 36 3.03 16.31 1.63
N VAL A 37 1.95 17.06 1.87
CA VAL A 37 1.62 18.28 1.14
C VAL A 37 1.29 19.42 2.10
N THR A 38 1.77 20.61 1.80
CA THR A 38 1.34 21.83 2.49
C THR A 38 0.05 22.36 1.84
N ALA A 39 -1.06 22.32 2.56
CA ALA A 39 -2.31 22.89 2.07
C ALA A 39 -2.29 24.41 2.27
N GLN A 40 -1.81 25.18 1.29
CA GLN A 40 -2.10 26.62 1.27
C GLN A 40 -3.58 26.81 0.96
N TRP A 41 -4.40 26.90 2.01
CA TRP A 41 -5.86 27.16 2.04
C TRP A 41 -6.56 27.10 0.67
N SER A 42 -6.49 25.94 0.01
CA SER A 42 -7.23 25.69 -1.22
C SER A 42 -8.49 24.95 -0.82
N SER A 43 -9.61 25.34 -1.41
CA SER A 43 -10.95 24.82 -1.13
C SER A 43 -11.11 23.33 -1.47
N ALA A 44 -10.07 22.67 -2.00
CA ALA A 44 -10.02 21.28 -2.42
C ALA A 44 -9.10 20.40 -1.52
N ALA A 45 -9.08 20.65 -0.22
CA ALA A 45 -8.19 19.92 0.70
C ALA A 45 -8.44 18.38 0.70
N PRO A 46 -7.39 17.53 0.82
CA PRO A 46 -7.42 16.07 0.99
C PRO A 46 -8.21 15.49 2.17
N ARG A 47 -9.17 16.22 2.72
CA ARG A 47 -9.98 15.84 3.89
C ARG A 47 -10.85 14.61 3.69
N SER A 48 -10.90 14.05 2.47
CA SER A 48 -11.64 12.81 2.19
C SER A 48 -10.81 11.54 2.27
N ILE A 49 -9.49 11.63 2.43
CA ILE A 49 -8.62 10.46 2.61
C ILE A 49 -8.78 9.94 4.03
N LYS A 50 -8.99 8.62 4.18
CA LYS A 50 -9.18 7.93 5.46
C LYS A 50 -8.35 6.65 5.51
N PRO A 51 -7.85 6.26 6.69
CA PRO A 51 -7.29 4.93 6.92
C PRO A 51 -8.20 3.81 6.41
N GLY A 52 -7.59 2.76 5.86
CA GLY A 52 -8.25 1.59 5.28
C GLY A 52 -8.78 1.77 3.86
N GLN A 53 -8.74 2.97 3.27
CA GLN A 53 -9.13 3.13 1.87
C GLN A 53 -8.10 2.51 0.94
N SER A 54 -8.57 1.81 -0.10
CA SER A 54 -7.69 1.32 -1.15
C SER A 54 -7.11 2.49 -1.94
N CYS A 55 -5.82 2.40 -2.22
CA CYS A 55 -5.08 3.43 -2.92
C CYS A 55 -4.06 2.84 -3.90
N THR A 56 -3.62 3.71 -4.81
CA THR A 56 -2.52 3.39 -5.70
C THR A 56 -1.59 4.58 -5.85
N VAL A 57 -0.28 4.34 -5.88
CA VAL A 57 0.75 5.37 -6.07
C VAL A 57 1.36 5.18 -7.45
N SER A 58 1.43 6.26 -8.22
CA SER A 58 1.98 6.23 -9.59
C SER A 58 2.99 7.36 -9.79
N ILE A 59 4.02 7.13 -10.60
CA ILE A 59 4.95 8.15 -11.06
C ILE A 59 4.77 8.26 -12.58
N GLY A 60 4.28 9.40 -13.05
CA GLY A 60 3.85 9.52 -14.45
C GLY A 60 2.74 8.51 -14.78
N SER A 61 2.95 7.68 -15.81
CA SER A 61 2.04 6.60 -16.17
C SER A 61 2.24 5.31 -15.37
N ASP A 62 3.34 5.22 -14.61
CA ASP A 62 3.80 3.95 -14.06
C ASP A 62 3.25 3.75 -12.65
N ARG A 63 2.51 2.66 -12.48
CA ARG A 63 1.99 2.24 -11.18
C ARG A 63 3.13 1.64 -10.35
N VAL A 64 3.54 2.34 -9.31
CA VAL A 64 4.63 1.90 -8.43
C VAL A 64 4.15 1.17 -7.17
N MET A 65 2.89 1.39 -6.76
CA MET A 65 2.32 0.71 -5.59
C MET A 65 0.79 0.56 -5.68
N THR A 66 0.26 -0.56 -5.19
CA THR A 66 -1.17 -0.81 -4.98
C THR A 66 -1.37 -1.32 -3.56
N GLY A 67 -2.24 -0.66 -2.79
CA GLY A 67 -2.30 -0.88 -1.35
C GLY A 67 -3.46 -0.18 -0.66
N TYR A 68 -3.24 0.19 0.60
CA TYR A 68 -4.21 0.87 1.45
C TYR A 68 -3.56 2.03 2.22
N ILE A 69 -4.37 3.02 2.58
CA ILE A 69 -3.96 4.07 3.51
C ILE A 69 -3.85 3.48 4.91
N ASP A 70 -2.68 3.56 5.54
CA ASP A 70 -2.51 3.20 6.96
C ASP A 70 -2.89 4.40 7.82
N ASP A 71 -2.27 5.56 7.57
CA ASP A 71 -2.44 6.77 8.38
C ASP A 71 -2.71 8.02 7.55
N PHE A 72 -3.55 8.89 8.11
CA PHE A 72 -3.78 10.24 7.61
C PHE A 72 -3.60 11.23 8.77
N ILE A 73 -2.54 12.04 8.70
CA ILE A 73 -2.09 12.88 9.80
C ILE A 73 -2.18 14.36 9.36
N PRO A 74 -3.28 15.06 9.70
CA PRO A 74 -3.35 16.50 9.55
C PRO A 74 -2.59 17.21 10.66
N SER A 75 -1.83 18.24 10.32
CA SER A 75 -1.14 19.14 11.25
C SER A 75 -1.35 20.59 10.81
N TYR A 76 -1.49 21.52 11.76
CA TYR A 76 -1.67 22.93 11.46
C TYR A 76 -1.16 23.83 12.58
N ASP A 77 -0.71 25.02 12.20
CA ASP A 77 -0.39 26.13 13.11
C ASP A 77 -1.06 27.42 12.60
N SER A 78 -0.67 28.58 13.15
CA SER A 78 -1.25 29.88 12.76
C SER A 78 -0.96 30.29 11.31
N GLU A 79 0.04 29.71 10.68
CA GLU A 79 0.57 30.11 9.37
C GLU A 79 0.50 28.97 8.34
N ASN A 80 0.49 27.72 8.77
CA ASN A 80 0.68 26.54 7.93
C ASN A 80 -0.33 25.44 8.21
N VAL A 81 -0.66 24.68 7.15
CA VAL A 81 -1.39 23.41 7.23
C VAL A 81 -0.59 22.37 6.46
N SER A 82 -0.31 21.24 7.10
CA SER A 82 0.37 20.09 6.51
C SER A 82 -0.51 18.86 6.58
N LEU A 83 -0.56 18.09 5.50
CA LEU A 83 -1.28 16.82 5.44
C LEU A 83 -0.29 15.73 5.04
N ARG A 84 -0.11 14.75 5.91
CA ARG A 84 0.73 13.57 5.68
C ARG A 84 -0.16 12.34 5.49
N VAL A 85 0.12 11.58 4.45
CA VAL A 85 -0.60 10.36 4.09
C VAL A 85 0.40 9.22 3.99
N MET A 86 0.18 8.16 4.75
CA MET A 86 1.05 7.00 4.80
C MET A 86 0.28 5.73 4.47
N GLY A 87 0.97 4.73 3.97
CA GLY A 87 0.37 3.42 3.74
C GLY A 87 1.35 2.38 3.22
N ARG A 88 0.85 1.16 3.10
CA ARG A 88 1.57 0.00 2.58
C ARG A 88 0.89 -0.59 1.36
N ASP A 89 1.64 -1.35 0.57
CA ASP A 89 1.05 -2.22 -0.44
C ASP A 89 0.17 -3.31 0.19
N LYS A 90 -0.60 -4.01 -0.65
CA LYS A 90 -1.59 -4.99 -0.18
C LYS A 90 -1.01 -6.10 0.70
N THR A 91 0.27 -6.42 0.55
CA THR A 91 0.94 -7.46 1.37
C THR A 91 1.15 -7.04 2.82
N GLY A 92 0.91 -5.77 3.18
CA GLY A 92 0.80 -5.33 4.58
C GLY A 92 -0.23 -6.15 5.38
N ASP A 93 -1.34 -6.57 4.75
CA ASP A 93 -2.34 -7.43 5.41
C ASP A 93 -1.77 -8.78 5.86
N LEU A 94 -0.78 -9.33 5.13
CA LEU A 94 -0.10 -10.58 5.47
C LEU A 94 0.82 -10.44 6.67
N VAL A 95 1.31 -9.22 6.93
CA VAL A 95 2.17 -8.92 8.09
C VAL A 95 1.33 -8.77 9.36
N ASP A 96 0.19 -8.09 9.25
CA ASP A 96 -0.61 -7.68 10.41
C ASP A 96 -1.58 -8.77 10.89
N SER A 97 -1.98 -9.68 9.98
CA SER A 97 -3.10 -10.58 10.22
C SER A 97 -2.69 -12.02 10.53
N SER A 98 -3.60 -12.74 11.18
CA SER A 98 -3.45 -14.19 11.41
C SER A 98 -3.87 -15.01 10.20
N VAL A 99 -3.36 -16.25 10.11
CA VAL A 99 -3.79 -17.17 9.05
C VAL A 99 -5.25 -17.58 9.27
N VAL A 100 -6.08 -17.39 8.23
CA VAL A 100 -7.51 -17.71 8.25
C VAL A 100 -7.74 -19.10 7.67
N ASP A 101 -7.44 -20.14 8.46
CA ASP A 101 -7.70 -21.52 8.09
C ASP A 101 -8.02 -22.39 9.32
N LYS A 102 -8.91 -23.37 9.15
CA LYS A 102 -9.40 -24.21 10.26
C LYS A 102 -8.72 -25.57 10.37
N SER A 103 -7.93 -25.97 9.39
CA SER A 103 -7.26 -27.28 9.35
C SER A 103 -6.15 -27.39 10.39
N GLY A 104 -5.49 -26.27 10.73
CA GLY A 104 -4.38 -26.19 11.66
C GLY A 104 -3.07 -26.81 11.16
N GLN A 105 -3.07 -27.47 10.00
CA GLN A 105 -1.88 -28.03 9.36
C GLN A 105 -2.15 -28.28 7.86
N TRP A 106 -1.09 -28.23 7.06
CA TRP A 106 -1.10 -28.63 5.65
C TRP A 106 -0.01 -29.67 5.39
N LYS A 107 -0.28 -30.60 4.48
CA LYS A 107 0.65 -31.66 4.04
C LYS A 107 0.43 -31.98 2.57
N GLY A 108 1.49 -32.36 1.89
CA GLY A 108 1.48 -32.70 0.47
C GLY A 108 1.18 -31.51 -0.42
N LEU A 109 1.52 -30.29 0.01
CA LEU A 109 1.36 -29.06 -0.78
C LEU A 109 2.71 -28.49 -1.18
N LYS A 110 2.78 -27.91 -2.38
CA LYS A 110 3.88 -27.02 -2.76
C LYS A 110 3.73 -25.66 -2.07
N LEU A 111 4.84 -24.93 -1.95
CA LEU A 111 4.88 -23.62 -1.29
C LEU A 111 3.87 -22.64 -1.87
N GLU A 112 3.81 -22.52 -3.20
CA GLU A 112 2.91 -21.62 -3.92
C GLU A 112 1.43 -21.95 -3.68
N GLN A 113 1.09 -23.22 -3.45
CA GLN A 113 -0.28 -23.65 -3.17
C GLN A 113 -0.70 -23.24 -1.75
N LEU A 114 0.20 -23.41 -0.78
CA LEU A 114 -0.04 -22.94 0.58
C LEU A 114 -0.11 -21.41 0.63
N ALA A 115 0.83 -20.72 -0.01
CA ALA A 115 0.85 -19.27 -0.10
C ALA A 115 -0.46 -18.74 -0.72
N ALA A 116 -0.94 -19.34 -1.82
CA ALA A 116 -2.20 -18.95 -2.44
C ALA A 116 -3.41 -19.17 -1.51
N THR A 117 -3.39 -20.24 -0.72
CA THR A 117 -4.44 -20.51 0.28
C THR A 117 -4.47 -19.43 1.35
N ILE A 118 -3.30 -19.06 1.89
CA ILE A 118 -3.15 -18.02 2.92
C ILE A 118 -3.50 -16.63 2.39
N CYS A 119 -3.15 -16.32 1.14
CA CYS A 119 -3.37 -15.00 0.52
C CYS A 119 -4.82 -14.78 0.05
N LYS A 120 -5.57 -15.86 -0.18
CA LYS A 120 -6.94 -15.81 -0.74
C LYS A 120 -7.92 -14.92 0.03
N PRO A 121 -7.99 -14.93 1.37
CA PRO A 121 -8.91 -14.07 2.13
C PRO A 121 -8.63 -12.57 1.95
N TYR A 122 -7.39 -12.22 1.63
CA TYR A 122 -6.93 -10.83 1.45
C TYR A 122 -6.97 -10.39 -0.03
N GLY A 123 -7.37 -11.28 -0.94
CA GLY A 123 -7.41 -11.01 -2.37
C GLY A 123 -6.03 -10.66 -2.94
N ILE A 124 -4.97 -11.28 -2.41
CA ILE A 124 -3.59 -11.13 -2.89
C ILE A 124 -3.27 -12.29 -3.83
N GLU A 125 -2.76 -11.97 -5.02
CA GLU A 125 -2.30 -12.96 -5.99
C GLU A 125 -0.88 -13.40 -5.64
N VAL A 126 -0.63 -14.71 -5.73
CA VAL A 126 0.71 -15.29 -5.56
C VAL A 126 1.31 -15.52 -6.93
N VAL A 127 2.43 -14.85 -7.20
CA VAL A 127 3.23 -15.04 -8.41
C VAL A 127 4.43 -15.90 -8.05
N ASN A 128 4.60 -17.01 -8.77
CA ASN A 128 5.78 -17.85 -8.64
C ASN A 128 6.67 -17.70 -9.88
N GLU A 129 7.89 -17.22 -9.69
CA GLU A 129 8.86 -16.97 -10.77
C GLU A 129 10.01 -17.99 -10.79
N THR A 130 10.00 -18.99 -9.90
CA THR A 130 11.06 -20.00 -9.82
C THR A 130 10.49 -21.37 -9.44
N ASP A 131 11.29 -22.42 -9.61
CA ASP A 131 10.95 -23.72 -9.02
C ASP A 131 11.10 -23.66 -7.50
N THR A 132 10.06 -24.12 -6.80
CA THR A 132 9.94 -24.18 -5.35
C THR A 132 10.27 -25.57 -4.79
N GLY A 133 10.61 -26.54 -5.65
CA GLY A 133 10.95 -27.91 -5.26
C GLY A 133 9.73 -28.79 -5.00
N ASP A 134 9.91 -29.85 -4.23
CA ASP A 134 8.86 -30.84 -3.94
C ASP A 134 7.83 -30.33 -2.92
N ALA A 135 6.68 -31.00 -2.88
CA ALA A 135 5.66 -30.77 -1.87
C ALA A 135 6.13 -31.23 -0.47
N PHE A 136 5.69 -30.54 0.58
CA PHE A 136 6.01 -30.85 1.98
C PHE A 136 4.78 -31.27 2.79
#